data_AF-A0A383CAU1-F1
#
_entry.id   AF-A0A383CAU1-F1
#
_cell.length_a   1.000
_cell.length_b   1.000
_cell.length_c   1.000
_cell.angle_alpha   90.00
_cell.angle_beta   90.00
_cell.angle_gamma   90.00
#
_symmetry.space_group_name_H-M   'P 1'
#
loop_
_entity.id
_entity.type
_entity.pdbx_description
1 polymer ?
#
loop_
_entity_poly.entity_id
_entity_poly.type
_entity_poly.pdbx_seq_one_letter_code
_entity_poly.pdbx_strand_id
1 'polypeptide(L)'
;GVMFTRAYSSCNVCSPTRASLMTGKYPQRVGFTSWLNPGKPSGANSAATHLPASETTIGEAFQQAGYRTGYIGKWHVGSKKIGMPKQHGFDWQMATAKHGLPGSYFHPYKKKGLSTADVPDLEDGKPGNYLTDVLTENGIGFIRETVKEGRQPFFLILGHYAVHTPIQAPKKLVEKYQAKQKRMYGATPLKMIPERFNRKVPARQQNPTYAGMMENLDTNVGKVIDALDELGLTKDTIIVF
;
A
#
# COMPACT_ATOMS: atom_id res chain seq x y z
N GLY A 1 -14.50 -16.93 2.11
CA GLY A 1 -14.21 -15.85 3.08
C GLY A 1 -15.49 -15.16 3.52
N VAL A 2 -15.38 -14.00 4.15
CA VAL A 2 -16.52 -13.17 4.61
C VAL A 2 -16.35 -11.76 4.08
N MET A 3 -17.41 -11.18 3.51
CA MET A 3 -17.42 -9.79 3.03
C MET A 3 -18.14 -8.88 4.03
N PHE A 4 -17.47 -7.81 4.46
CA PHE A 4 -18.06 -6.81 5.34
C PHE A 4 -18.59 -5.64 4.51
N THR A 5 -19.92 -5.57 4.33
CA THR A 5 -20.58 -4.49 3.56
C THR A 5 -20.60 -3.14 4.28
N ARG A 6 -20.20 -3.12 5.55
CA ARG A 6 -20.09 -1.92 6.39
C ARG A 6 -18.71 -1.87 7.06
N ALA A 7 -17.65 -1.91 6.24
CA ALA A 7 -16.27 -1.74 6.68
C ALA A 7 -15.86 -0.25 6.59
N TYR A 8 -15.24 0.28 7.65
CA TYR A 8 -14.85 1.69 7.74
C TYR A 8 -13.38 1.82 8.12
N SER A 9 -12.70 2.79 7.53
CA SER A 9 -11.41 3.26 8.02
C SER A 9 -11.61 4.22 9.20
N SER A 10 -10.66 4.25 10.13
CA SER A 10 -10.73 5.16 11.28
C SER A 10 -10.48 6.64 10.93
N CYS A 11 -10.06 6.93 9.70
CA CYS A 11 -9.93 8.27 9.14
C CYS A 11 -10.10 8.26 7.62
N ASN A 12 -10.37 9.42 7.03
CA ASN A 12 -10.54 9.63 5.59
C ASN A 12 -9.21 9.89 4.83
N VAL A 13 -8.06 9.82 5.51
CA VAL A 13 -6.72 10.00 4.91
C VAL A 13 -5.71 8.96 5.43
N CYS A 14 -4.52 8.95 4.79
CA CYS A 14 -3.56 7.83 4.85
C CYS A 14 -2.99 7.52 6.25
N SER A 15 -2.14 8.41 6.78
CA SER A 15 -1.35 8.15 7.99
C SER A 15 -2.17 7.86 9.25
N PRO A 16 -3.29 8.58 9.53
CA PRO A 16 -4.13 8.31 10.69
C PRO A 16 -4.69 6.89 10.70
N THR A 17 -5.22 6.41 9.56
CA THR A 17 -5.75 5.05 9.44
C THR A 17 -4.65 4.00 9.60
N ARG A 18 -3.44 4.25 9.07
CA ARG A 18 -2.30 3.35 9.22
C ARG A 18 -1.81 3.29 10.67
N ALA A 19 -1.73 4.43 11.34
CA ALA A 19 -1.36 4.49 12.75
C ALA A 19 -2.37 3.74 13.63
N SER A 20 -3.66 3.87 13.29
CA SER A 20 -4.75 3.14 13.93
C SER A 20 -4.66 1.63 13.68
N LEU A 21 -4.37 1.20 12.45
CA LEU A 21 -4.16 -0.22 12.12
C LEU A 21 -2.97 -0.80 12.89
N MET A 22 -1.87 -0.06 13.02
CA MET A 22 -0.70 -0.54 13.75
C MET A 22 -0.96 -0.64 15.25
N THR A 23 -1.76 0.23 15.84
CA THR A 23 -1.87 0.34 17.32
C THR A 23 -3.19 -0.15 17.90
N GLY A 24 -4.20 -0.42 17.07
CA GLY A 24 -5.57 -0.71 17.52
C GLY A 24 -6.28 0.49 18.16
N LYS A 25 -5.73 1.71 18.08
CA LYS A 25 -6.26 2.91 18.72
C LYS A 25 -6.88 3.87 17.71
N TYR A 26 -7.81 4.71 18.16
CA TYR A 26 -8.29 5.83 17.34
C TYR A 26 -7.15 6.81 17.03
N PRO A 27 -7.07 7.37 15.82
CA PRO A 27 -5.93 8.18 15.40
C PRO A 27 -5.64 9.39 16.30
N GLN A 28 -6.68 10.01 16.88
CA GLN A 28 -6.57 11.13 17.81
C GLN A 28 -5.81 10.77 19.08
N ARG A 29 -5.93 9.51 19.55
CA ARG A 29 -5.21 9.01 20.72
C ARG A 29 -3.72 8.80 20.44
N VAL A 30 -3.39 8.45 19.20
CA VAL A 30 -2.00 8.25 18.74
C VAL A 30 -1.34 9.58 18.34
N GLY A 31 -2.12 10.64 18.10
CA GLY A 31 -1.63 11.94 17.68
C GLY A 31 -1.57 12.14 16.16
N PHE A 32 -2.23 11.28 15.38
CA PHE A 32 -2.33 11.40 13.93
C PHE A 32 -3.73 11.88 13.54
N THR A 33 -3.83 13.14 13.12
CA THR A 33 -5.12 13.76 12.76
C THR A 33 -5.23 14.14 11.29
N SER A 34 -4.13 14.02 10.54
CA SER A 34 -4.08 14.18 9.09
C SER A 34 -2.96 13.32 8.50
N TRP A 35 -2.83 13.29 7.18
CA TRP A 35 -1.72 12.61 6.53
C TRP A 35 -0.39 13.31 6.88
N LEU A 36 0.67 12.52 7.08
CA LEU A 36 2.01 13.08 7.28
C LEU A 36 2.46 13.78 6.01
N ASN A 37 2.80 15.06 6.11
CA ASN A 37 3.34 15.84 5.00
C ASN A 37 4.88 15.86 5.05
N PRO A 38 5.57 15.11 4.18
CA PRO A 38 7.04 15.04 4.20
C PRO A 38 7.72 16.34 3.72
N GLY A 39 6.96 17.26 3.13
CA GLY A 39 7.43 18.60 2.76
C GLY A 39 7.35 19.62 3.92
N LYS A 40 6.63 19.30 5.00
CA LYS A 40 6.58 20.13 6.21
C LYS A 40 7.63 19.60 7.21
N PRO A 41 8.62 20.39 7.64
CA PRO A 41 9.69 19.88 8.49
C PRO A 41 9.22 19.56 9.92
N SER A 42 8.40 20.41 10.54
CA SER A 42 8.04 20.32 11.96
C SER A 42 6.54 20.57 12.22
N GLY A 43 6.12 20.32 13.46
CA GLY A 43 4.73 20.45 13.92
C GLY A 43 3.90 19.18 13.72
N ALA A 44 2.59 19.28 13.98
CA ALA A 44 1.68 18.14 13.84
C ALA A 44 1.61 17.63 12.39
N ASN A 45 1.62 16.30 12.25
CA ASN A 45 1.56 15.57 10.98
C ASN A 45 2.64 16.02 9.96
N SER A 46 3.87 16.28 10.44
CA SER A 46 5.01 16.71 9.62
C SER A 46 5.96 15.55 9.31
N ALA A 47 7.05 15.84 8.59
CA ALA A 47 8.16 14.92 8.35
C ALA A 47 8.87 14.41 9.63
N ALA A 48 8.67 15.09 10.77
CA ALA A 48 9.21 14.72 12.07
C ALA A 48 8.23 13.85 12.88
N THR A 49 6.95 13.79 12.51
CA THR A 49 5.97 12.95 13.20
C THR A 49 6.21 11.47 12.86
N HIS A 50 6.12 10.61 13.86
CA HIS A 50 6.26 9.16 13.73
C HIS A 50 5.36 8.47 14.77
N LEU A 51 5.12 7.17 14.60
CA LEU A 51 4.49 6.36 15.64
C LEU A 51 5.27 6.51 16.96
N PRO A 52 4.60 6.81 18.09
CA PRO A 52 5.28 6.90 19.37
C PRO A 52 5.90 5.55 19.76
N ALA A 53 7.14 5.55 20.25
CA ALA A 53 7.82 4.32 20.67
C ALA A 53 7.17 3.64 21.90
N SER A 54 6.32 4.36 22.62
CA SER A 54 5.54 3.82 23.74
C SER A 54 4.31 3.03 23.30
N GLU A 55 3.96 3.05 22.02
CA GLU A 55 2.84 2.28 21.48
C GLU A 55 3.29 0.86 21.14
N THR A 56 2.57 -0.15 21.62
CA THR A 56 2.74 -1.52 21.13
C THR A 56 1.99 -1.68 19.83
N THR A 57 2.72 -2.01 18.77
CA THR A 57 2.16 -2.21 17.44
C THR A 57 1.76 -3.67 17.21
N ILE A 58 0.92 -3.90 16.20
CA ILE A 58 0.52 -5.24 15.77
C ILE A 58 1.73 -6.08 15.33
N GLY A 59 2.75 -5.44 14.73
CA GLY A 59 4.03 -6.09 14.41
C GLY A 59 4.73 -6.59 15.67
N GLU A 60 4.91 -5.73 16.68
CA GLU A 60 5.51 -6.12 17.96
C GLU A 60 4.71 -7.22 18.67
N ALA A 61 3.38 -7.16 18.64
CA ALA A 61 2.53 -8.20 19.22
C ALA A 61 2.74 -9.56 18.55
N PHE A 62 2.77 -9.63 17.21
CA PHE A 62 3.04 -10.87 16.47
C PHE A 62 4.48 -11.35 16.68
N GLN A 63 5.46 -10.45 16.65
CA GLN A 63 6.86 -10.78 16.89
C GLN A 63 7.07 -11.39 18.29
N GLN A 64 6.47 -10.78 19.33
CA GLN A 64 6.53 -11.29 20.70
C GLN A 64 5.84 -12.66 20.85
N ALA A 65 4.82 -12.93 20.03
CA ALA A 65 4.17 -14.24 19.96
C ALA A 65 4.95 -15.29 19.14
N GLY A 66 6.14 -14.95 18.64
CA GLY A 66 7.02 -15.88 17.92
C GLY A 66 6.79 -15.95 16.40
N TYR A 67 6.00 -15.04 15.82
CA TYR A 67 5.81 -14.98 14.37
C TYR A 67 7.03 -14.38 13.69
N ARG A 68 7.39 -14.87 12.50
CA ARG A 68 8.26 -14.13 11.59
C ARG A 68 7.47 -12.98 10.98
N THR A 69 7.95 -11.76 11.15
CA THR A 69 7.20 -10.55 10.80
C THR A 69 7.78 -9.83 9.59
N GLY A 70 6.92 -9.45 8.64
CA GLY A 70 7.30 -8.83 7.38
C GLY A 70 6.44 -7.61 7.04
N TYR A 71 7.06 -6.56 6.50
CA TYR A 71 6.37 -5.40 5.95
C TYR A 71 6.97 -4.97 4.62
N ILE A 72 6.15 -4.84 3.57
CA ILE A 72 6.62 -4.33 2.28
C ILE A 72 5.73 -3.23 1.73
N GLY A 73 6.35 -2.19 1.17
CA GLY A 73 5.68 -1.08 0.51
C GLY A 73 5.41 0.13 1.41
N LYS A 74 4.37 0.89 1.09
CA LYS A 74 4.04 2.18 1.73
C LYS A 74 3.93 2.04 3.24
N TRP A 75 4.72 2.81 3.99
CA TRP A 75 4.65 2.87 5.44
C TRP A 75 3.87 4.10 5.93
N HIS A 76 4.37 5.30 5.63
CA HIS A 76 3.69 6.60 5.84
C HIS A 76 3.23 6.93 7.27
N VAL A 77 3.84 6.32 8.30
CA VAL A 77 3.65 6.65 9.73
C VAL A 77 4.99 6.77 10.49
N GLY A 78 6.07 7.01 9.75
CA GLY A 78 7.44 7.14 10.27
C GLY A 78 8.16 8.39 9.76
N SER A 79 9.32 8.66 10.36
CA SER A 79 10.22 9.76 10.04
C SER A 79 11.54 9.25 9.43
N LYS A 80 12.51 10.15 9.16
CA LYS A 80 13.83 9.77 8.61
C LYS A 80 14.64 8.83 9.51
N LYS A 81 14.43 8.86 10.83
CA LYS A 81 15.26 8.14 11.82
C LYS A 81 14.45 7.23 12.73
N ILE A 82 13.17 7.52 12.92
CA ILE A 82 12.33 6.91 13.95
C ILE A 82 10.99 6.52 13.36
N GLY A 83 10.51 5.39 13.83
CA GLY A 83 9.20 4.83 13.55
C GLY A 83 9.11 4.19 12.19
N MET A 84 10.17 3.51 11.73
CA MET A 84 10.13 2.64 10.54
C MET A 84 9.76 1.20 10.94
N PRO A 85 9.27 0.32 10.04
CA PRO A 85 8.75 -1.00 10.41
C PRO A 85 9.68 -1.85 11.28
N LYS A 86 10.99 -1.88 11.02
CA LYS A 86 11.97 -2.62 11.84
C LYS A 86 12.00 -2.21 13.32
N GLN A 87 11.58 -0.99 13.65
CA GLN A 87 11.48 -0.50 15.03
C GLN A 87 10.13 -0.79 15.67
N HIS A 88 9.21 -1.40 14.93
CA HIS A 88 7.84 -1.72 15.32
C HIS A 88 7.52 -3.20 15.02
N GLY A 89 8.47 -4.08 15.37
CA GLY A 89 8.27 -5.51 15.35
C GLY A 89 8.07 -6.13 13.98
N PHE A 90 8.73 -5.58 12.95
CA PHE A 90 8.83 -6.22 11.64
C PHE A 90 10.29 -6.63 11.37
N ASP A 91 10.61 -7.91 11.50
CA ASP A 91 11.96 -8.48 11.30
C ASP A 91 12.49 -8.19 9.90
N TRP A 92 11.59 -8.32 8.92
CA TRP A 92 11.85 -8.08 7.52
C TRP A 92 11.07 -6.86 7.04
N GLN A 93 11.75 -5.97 6.31
CA GLN A 93 11.09 -4.86 5.65
C GLN A 93 11.72 -4.59 4.27
N MET A 94 10.93 -4.09 3.33
CA MET A 94 11.43 -3.69 2.01
C MET A 94 10.55 -2.62 1.36
N ALA A 95 11.13 -1.71 0.58
CA ALA A 95 10.42 -0.68 -0.18
C ALA A 95 9.54 0.25 0.69
N THR A 96 9.99 0.48 1.92
CA THR A 96 9.24 1.23 2.94
C THR A 96 9.53 2.71 2.88
N ALA A 97 8.67 3.46 2.17
CA ALA A 97 8.78 4.91 2.12
C ALA A 97 7.95 5.59 3.21
N LYS A 98 8.52 6.67 3.75
CA LYS A 98 7.83 7.64 4.62
C LYS A 98 6.76 8.44 3.89
N HIS A 99 6.81 8.49 2.56
CA HIS A 99 5.92 9.30 1.76
C HIS A 99 4.65 8.53 1.42
N GLY A 100 3.55 9.28 1.25
CA GLY A 100 2.23 8.67 1.05
C GLY A 100 1.97 8.13 -0.34
N LEU A 101 2.91 8.29 -1.26
CA LEU A 101 2.78 7.95 -2.66
C LEU A 101 4.15 7.61 -3.24
N PRO A 102 4.21 6.83 -4.32
CA PRO A 102 5.44 6.58 -5.04
C PRO A 102 5.70 7.72 -6.04
N GLY A 103 6.97 7.99 -6.33
CA GLY A 103 7.34 8.94 -7.38
C GLY A 103 6.84 8.51 -8.76
N SER A 104 6.88 7.19 -9.00
CA SER A 104 6.39 6.53 -10.22
C SER A 104 6.05 5.08 -9.90
N TYR A 105 5.10 4.50 -10.63
CA TYR A 105 4.84 3.05 -10.60
C TYR A 105 5.75 2.25 -11.53
N PHE A 106 6.52 2.91 -12.38
CA PHE A 106 7.50 2.25 -13.23
C PHE A 106 8.92 2.57 -12.76
N HIS A 107 9.79 1.57 -12.79
CA HIS A 107 11.21 1.72 -12.47
C HIS A 107 11.82 2.91 -13.24
N PRO A 108 12.55 3.83 -12.59
CA PRO A 108 13.19 3.71 -11.27
C PRO A 108 12.33 4.07 -10.05
N TYR A 109 11.00 4.21 -10.20
CA TYR A 109 10.07 4.56 -9.11
C TYR A 109 10.28 5.96 -8.50
N LYS A 110 11.02 6.82 -9.21
CA LYS A 110 11.38 8.19 -8.77
C LYS A 110 10.59 9.26 -9.49
N LYS A 111 10.51 10.44 -8.88
CA LYS A 111 9.95 11.65 -9.52
C LYS A 111 10.91 12.83 -9.37
N LYS A 112 11.30 13.43 -10.50
CA LYS A 112 12.13 14.64 -10.51
C LYS A 112 11.45 15.74 -9.66
N GLY A 113 12.20 16.31 -8.71
CA GLY A 113 11.72 17.35 -7.81
C GLY A 113 10.89 16.85 -6.61
N LEU A 114 10.71 15.53 -6.44
CA LEU A 114 10.02 14.96 -5.28
C LEU A 114 10.72 13.69 -4.77
N SER A 115 11.99 13.81 -4.39
CA SER A 115 12.80 12.68 -3.90
C SER A 115 12.25 12.04 -2.62
N THR A 116 11.41 12.75 -1.86
CA THR A 116 10.74 12.13 -0.69
C THR A 116 9.81 10.99 -1.09
N ALA A 117 9.33 10.95 -2.34
CA ALA A 117 8.46 9.90 -2.88
C ALA A 117 9.21 8.75 -3.56
N ASP A 118 10.54 8.79 -3.61
CA ASP A 118 11.32 7.69 -4.17
C ASP A 118 11.11 6.43 -3.32
N VAL A 119 10.89 5.29 -4.00
CA VAL A 119 10.72 4.00 -3.33
C VAL A 119 12.11 3.38 -3.11
N PRO A 120 12.52 3.10 -1.85
CA PRO A 120 13.84 2.55 -1.56
C PRO A 120 13.92 1.05 -1.84
N ASP A 121 15.13 0.49 -1.74
CA ASP A 121 15.44 -0.95 -1.74
C ASP A 121 15.16 -1.67 -3.08
N LEU A 122 14.88 -0.92 -4.16
CA LEU A 122 14.51 -1.44 -5.48
C LEU A 122 15.34 -0.81 -6.61
N GLU A 123 16.56 -0.37 -6.30
CA GLU A 123 17.47 0.32 -7.23
C GLU A 123 18.00 -0.58 -8.36
N ASP A 124 17.99 -1.91 -8.18
CA ASP A 124 18.44 -2.91 -9.14
C ASP A 124 17.34 -3.36 -10.12
N GLY A 125 16.15 -2.75 -10.05
CA GLY A 125 15.03 -3.03 -10.92
C GLY A 125 15.32 -2.78 -12.40
N LYS A 126 14.56 -3.46 -13.28
CA LYS A 126 14.72 -3.30 -14.73
C LYS A 126 13.74 -2.26 -15.29
N PRO A 127 14.09 -1.53 -16.36
CA PRO A 127 13.14 -0.65 -17.05
C PRO A 127 11.83 -1.37 -17.37
N GLY A 128 10.70 -0.70 -17.08
CA GLY A 128 9.36 -1.26 -17.29
C GLY A 128 8.84 -2.16 -16.17
N ASN A 129 9.66 -2.51 -15.16
CA ASN A 129 9.15 -3.18 -13.96
C ASN A 129 8.09 -2.29 -13.29
N TYR A 130 6.96 -2.91 -12.95
CA TYR A 130 5.82 -2.25 -12.36
C TYR A 130 5.82 -2.47 -10.85
N LEU A 131 5.70 -1.39 -10.08
CA LEU A 131 5.92 -1.40 -8.64
C LEU A 131 5.00 -2.37 -7.92
N THR A 132 3.71 -2.44 -8.30
CA THR A 132 2.76 -3.37 -7.69
C THR A 132 3.20 -4.82 -7.86
N ASP A 133 3.71 -5.19 -9.05
CA ASP A 133 4.23 -6.52 -9.32
C ASP A 133 5.44 -6.81 -8.44
N VAL A 134 6.43 -5.90 -8.42
CA VAL A 134 7.67 -6.08 -7.68
C VAL A 134 7.43 -6.21 -6.17
N LEU A 135 6.50 -5.44 -5.60
CA LEU A 135 6.13 -5.59 -4.19
C LEU A 135 5.51 -6.96 -3.90
N THR A 136 4.69 -7.45 -4.83
CA THR A 136 4.02 -8.75 -4.70
C THR A 136 5.04 -9.88 -4.74
N GLU A 137 5.92 -9.89 -5.75
CA GLU A 137 6.93 -10.93 -5.91
C GLU A 137 7.88 -11.00 -4.70
N ASN A 138 8.31 -9.85 -4.16
CA ASN A 138 9.15 -9.81 -2.96
C ASN A 138 8.40 -10.26 -1.70
N GLY A 139 7.11 -9.92 -1.58
CA GLY A 139 6.25 -10.40 -0.51
C GLY A 139 6.06 -11.93 -0.54
N ILE A 140 5.84 -12.50 -1.74
CA ILE A 140 5.82 -13.94 -1.95
C ILE A 140 7.18 -14.56 -1.62
N GLY A 141 8.28 -13.90 -1.99
CA GLY A 141 9.63 -14.31 -1.62
C GLY A 141 9.83 -14.42 -0.11
N PHE A 142 9.33 -13.46 0.67
CA PHE A 142 9.33 -13.53 2.13
C PHE A 142 8.56 -14.77 2.66
N ILE A 143 7.38 -15.07 2.11
CA ILE A 143 6.58 -16.24 2.51
C ILE A 143 7.36 -17.53 2.21
N ARG A 144 7.90 -17.66 0.99
CA ARG A 144 8.67 -18.83 0.56
C ARG A 144 9.91 -19.06 1.43
N GLU A 145 10.67 -18.01 1.70
CA GLU A 145 11.87 -18.12 2.55
C GLU A 145 11.49 -18.46 4.00
N THR A 146 10.35 -17.95 4.50
CA THR A 146 9.83 -18.29 5.83
C THR A 146 9.53 -19.77 5.98
N VAL A 147 8.89 -20.37 4.99
CA VAL A 147 8.57 -21.80 4.97
C VAL A 147 9.85 -22.64 4.85
N LYS A 148 10.74 -22.26 3.94
CA LYS A 148 12.01 -22.94 3.71
C LYS A 148 12.90 -22.98 4.97
N GLU A 149 12.93 -21.88 5.73
CA GLU A 149 13.67 -21.81 7.00
C GLU A 149 12.94 -22.48 8.18
N GLY A 150 11.72 -22.98 8.00
CA GLY A 150 10.92 -23.57 9.08
C GLY A 150 10.50 -22.56 10.16
N ARG A 151 10.37 -21.27 9.82
CA ARG A 151 10.10 -20.15 10.74
C ARG A 151 8.63 -19.73 10.79
N GLN A 152 7.74 -20.69 10.57
CA GLN A 152 6.30 -20.46 10.71
C GLN A 152 5.93 -20.38 12.21
N PRO A 153 4.87 -19.63 12.57
CA PRO A 153 3.96 -18.88 11.70
C PRO A 153 4.52 -17.52 11.25
N PHE A 154 3.91 -16.89 10.25
CA PHE A 154 4.34 -15.58 9.72
C PHE A 154 3.22 -14.55 9.75
N PHE A 155 3.60 -13.27 9.85
CA PHE A 155 2.72 -12.12 9.71
C PHE A 155 3.32 -11.17 8.67
N LEU A 156 2.60 -10.95 7.57
CA LEU A 156 3.06 -10.10 6.47
C LEU A 156 2.03 -9.00 6.17
N ILE A 157 2.50 -7.76 6.10
CA ILE A 157 1.71 -6.65 5.54
C ILE A 157 2.23 -6.29 4.15
N LEU A 158 1.39 -6.53 3.14
CA LEU A 158 1.56 -6.04 1.77
C LEU A 158 0.97 -4.63 1.64
N GLY A 159 1.73 -3.62 2.07
CA GLY A 159 1.34 -2.22 2.02
C GLY A 159 1.46 -1.62 0.62
N HIS A 160 0.72 -2.12 -0.38
CA HIS A 160 0.79 -1.60 -1.74
C HIS A 160 0.66 -0.06 -1.81
N TYR A 161 1.44 0.56 -2.72
CA TYR A 161 1.26 1.97 -3.08
C TYR A 161 0.03 2.16 -3.96
N ALA A 162 -0.29 1.16 -4.78
CA ALA A 162 -1.52 1.11 -5.57
C ALA A 162 -2.72 1.29 -4.64
N VAL A 163 -3.72 2.11 -4.98
CA VAL A 163 -3.94 2.84 -6.24
C VAL A 163 -3.73 4.35 -6.12
N HIS A 164 -2.79 4.78 -5.27
CA HIS A 164 -2.50 6.19 -5.07
C HIS A 164 -1.98 6.84 -6.37
N THR A 165 -2.19 8.15 -6.55
CA THR A 165 -1.53 8.92 -7.61
C THR A 165 0.00 8.82 -7.53
N PRO A 166 0.74 8.92 -8.64
CA PRO A 166 0.27 9.19 -10.00
C PRO A 166 -0.51 8.01 -10.60
N ILE A 167 -1.60 8.28 -11.32
CA ILE A 167 -2.41 7.22 -11.94
C ILE A 167 -1.68 6.70 -13.16
N GLN A 168 -1.01 5.55 -13.00
CA GLN A 168 -0.13 4.93 -13.98
C GLN A 168 -0.36 3.42 -13.98
N ALA A 169 -0.69 2.85 -15.13
CA ALA A 169 -0.94 1.41 -15.29
C ALA A 169 -0.18 0.85 -16.50
N PRO A 170 0.10 -0.47 -16.55
CA PRO A 170 0.67 -1.13 -17.72
C PRO A 170 -0.12 -0.83 -18.99
N LYS A 171 0.59 -0.50 -20.08
CA LYS A 171 -0.01 -0.06 -21.36
C LYS A 171 -1.12 -0.99 -21.86
N LYS A 172 -0.87 -2.31 -21.85
CA LYS A 172 -1.84 -3.33 -22.28
C LYS A 172 -3.17 -3.25 -21.51
N LEU A 173 -3.12 -2.98 -20.20
CA LEU A 173 -4.32 -2.85 -19.38
C LEU A 173 -5.06 -1.54 -19.67
N VAL A 174 -4.34 -0.44 -19.87
CA VAL A 174 -4.94 0.83 -20.29
C VAL A 174 -5.71 0.65 -21.61
N GLU A 175 -5.09 0.01 -22.61
CA GLU A 175 -5.70 -0.26 -23.92
C GLU A 175 -6.95 -1.16 -23.80
N LYS A 176 -6.88 -2.22 -22.99
CA LYS A 176 -8.02 -3.09 -22.67
C LYS A 176 -9.20 -2.27 -22.12
N TYR A 177 -8.94 -1.38 -21.17
CA TYR A 177 -9.99 -0.59 -20.54
C TYR A 177 -10.47 0.58 -21.40
N GLN A 178 -9.64 1.12 -22.30
CA GLN A 178 -10.08 2.08 -23.33
C GLN A 178 -11.07 1.42 -24.29
N ALA A 179 -10.78 0.19 -24.75
CA ALA A 179 -11.69 -0.59 -25.58
C ALA A 179 -13.01 -0.88 -24.84
N LYS A 180 -12.95 -1.27 -23.55
CA LYS A 180 -14.15 -1.47 -22.72
C LYS A 180 -14.95 -0.17 -22.55
N GLN A 181 -14.28 0.95 -22.27
CA GLN A 181 -14.92 2.26 -22.13
C GLN A 181 -15.66 2.65 -23.41
N LYS A 182 -15.02 2.52 -24.58
CA LYS A 182 -15.62 2.80 -25.88
C LYS A 182 -16.84 1.90 -26.14
N ARG A 183 -16.75 0.61 -25.81
CA ARG A 183 -17.88 -0.32 -25.94
C ARG A 183 -19.06 0.02 -25.04
N MET A 184 -18.80 0.39 -23.78
CA MET A 184 -19.86 0.66 -22.80
C MET A 184 -20.54 2.02 -22.97
N TYR A 185 -19.76 3.05 -23.34
CA TYR A 185 -20.26 4.43 -23.33
C TYR A 185 -20.28 5.08 -24.70
N GLY A 186 -19.56 4.54 -25.70
CA GLY A 186 -19.48 5.12 -27.03
C GLY A 186 -19.11 6.61 -26.99
N ALA A 187 -19.94 7.44 -27.63
CA ALA A 187 -19.80 8.91 -27.62
C ALA A 187 -20.50 9.60 -26.44
N THR A 188 -21.13 8.86 -25.51
CA THR A 188 -21.88 9.43 -24.39
C THR A 188 -20.96 10.29 -23.52
N PRO A 189 -21.21 11.61 -23.40
CA PRO A 189 -20.33 12.48 -22.62
C PRO A 189 -20.26 12.08 -21.14
N LEU A 190 -19.13 12.36 -20.49
CA LEU A 190 -19.00 12.22 -19.05
C LEU A 190 -19.68 13.40 -18.37
N LYS A 191 -20.78 13.14 -17.65
CA LYS A 191 -21.35 14.15 -16.75
C LYS A 191 -20.42 14.36 -15.56
N MET A 192 -20.23 15.62 -15.19
CA MET A 192 -19.53 16.01 -13.98
C MET A 192 -20.56 16.49 -12.94
N ILE A 193 -20.41 16.05 -11.70
CA ILE A 193 -21.28 16.40 -10.57
C ILE A 193 -20.56 17.47 -9.73
N PRO A 194 -21.16 18.64 -9.49
CA PRO A 194 -20.63 19.63 -8.54
C PRO A 194 -20.57 19.04 -7.13
N GLU A 195 -19.50 19.34 -6.41
CA GLU A 195 -19.25 18.87 -5.05
C GLU A 195 -18.73 20.03 -4.19
N ARG A 196 -18.67 19.83 -2.87
CA ARG A 196 -18.12 20.80 -1.91
C ARG A 196 -16.76 21.38 -2.36
N PHE A 197 -16.47 22.60 -1.92
CA PHE A 197 -15.24 23.33 -2.24
C PHE A 197 -15.03 23.62 -3.74
N ASN A 198 -16.13 23.88 -4.46
CA ASN A 198 -16.14 24.17 -5.90
C ASN A 198 -15.41 23.09 -6.73
N ARG A 199 -15.52 21.83 -6.30
CA ARG A 199 -14.96 20.67 -7.00
C ARG A 199 -16.01 20.08 -7.92
N LYS A 200 -15.55 19.32 -8.92
CA LYS A 200 -16.39 18.54 -9.82
C LYS A 200 -15.87 17.12 -9.86
N VAL A 201 -16.75 16.14 -9.71
CA VAL A 201 -16.42 14.70 -9.72
C VAL A 201 -17.11 13.99 -10.88
N PRO A 202 -16.52 12.92 -11.44
CA PRO A 202 -17.15 12.18 -12.52
C PRO A 202 -18.41 11.46 -12.04
N ALA A 203 -19.52 11.60 -12.77
CA ALA A 203 -20.79 10.93 -12.45
C ALA A 203 -20.75 9.41 -12.66
N ARG A 204 -19.72 8.89 -13.33
CA ARG A 204 -19.52 7.46 -13.56
C ARG A 204 -18.04 7.09 -13.49
N GLN A 205 -17.78 5.87 -13.06
CA GLN A 205 -16.45 5.28 -13.10
C GLN A 205 -16.12 4.86 -14.53
N GLN A 206 -15.08 5.46 -15.11
CA GLN A 206 -14.68 5.15 -16.49
C GLN A 206 -13.21 5.46 -16.80
N ASN A 207 -12.37 5.76 -15.82
CA ASN A 207 -10.95 6.07 -16.07
C ASN A 207 -10.21 4.77 -16.44
N PRO A 208 -9.73 4.61 -17.70
CA PRO A 208 -9.13 3.35 -18.13
C PRO A 208 -7.82 3.04 -17.41
N THR A 209 -7.02 4.06 -17.11
CA THR A 209 -5.75 3.88 -16.40
C THR A 209 -5.99 3.43 -14.97
N TYR A 210 -6.96 4.02 -14.27
CA TYR A 210 -7.32 3.59 -12.91
C TYR A 210 -7.84 2.16 -12.89
N ALA A 211 -8.70 1.79 -13.85
CA ALA A 211 -9.17 0.41 -13.99
C ALA A 211 -8.01 -0.58 -14.27
N GLY A 212 -7.02 -0.16 -15.07
CA GLY A 212 -5.80 -0.94 -15.30
C GLY A 212 -4.95 -1.12 -14.03
N MET A 213 -4.87 -0.11 -13.15
CA MET A 213 -4.21 -0.26 -11.85
C MET A 213 -4.93 -1.27 -10.96
N MET A 214 -6.27 -1.22 -10.93
CA MET A 214 -7.09 -2.14 -10.15
C MET A 214 -6.97 -3.58 -10.64
N GLU A 215 -7.03 -3.83 -11.95
CA GLU A 215 -6.86 -5.19 -12.49
C GLU A 215 -5.45 -5.74 -12.23
N ASN A 216 -4.42 -4.91 -12.33
CA ASN A 216 -3.07 -5.36 -11.99
C ASN A 216 -2.95 -5.69 -10.48
N LEU A 217 -3.54 -4.88 -9.60
CA LEU A 217 -3.57 -5.19 -8.17
C LEU A 217 -4.30 -6.52 -7.90
N ASP A 218 -5.47 -6.72 -8.51
CA ASP A 218 -6.26 -7.95 -8.41
C ASP A 218 -5.47 -9.17 -8.88
N THR A 219 -4.80 -9.07 -10.03
CA THR A 219 -3.90 -10.12 -10.55
C THR A 219 -2.81 -10.47 -9.54
N ASN A 220 -2.24 -9.46 -8.88
CA ASN A 220 -1.19 -9.66 -7.88
C ASN A 220 -1.71 -10.25 -6.57
N VAL A 221 -2.93 -9.91 -6.14
CA VAL A 221 -3.59 -10.63 -5.03
C VAL A 221 -3.73 -12.10 -5.40
N GLY A 222 -4.17 -12.41 -6.63
CA GLY A 222 -4.23 -13.78 -7.14
C GLY A 222 -2.91 -14.53 -7.00
N LYS A 223 -1.78 -13.92 -7.42
CA LYS A 223 -0.45 -14.53 -7.26
C LYS A 223 -0.08 -14.86 -5.82
N VAL A 224 -0.49 -14.03 -4.86
CA VAL A 224 -0.25 -14.31 -3.44
C VAL A 224 -1.07 -15.54 -3.00
N ILE A 225 -2.32 -15.63 -3.44
CA ILE A 225 -3.15 -16.82 -3.17
C ILE A 225 -2.53 -18.08 -3.80
N ASP A 226 -2.13 -18.01 -5.08
CA ASP A 226 -1.50 -19.12 -5.78
C ASP A 226 -0.22 -19.58 -5.06
N ALA A 227 0.61 -18.64 -4.60
CA ALA A 227 1.81 -18.98 -3.84
C ALA A 227 1.51 -19.64 -2.48
N LEU A 228 0.43 -19.22 -1.80
CA LEU A 228 -0.01 -19.88 -0.57
C LEU A 228 -0.53 -21.30 -0.84
N ASP A 229 -1.25 -21.50 -1.94
CA ASP A 229 -1.73 -22.82 -2.38
C ASP A 229 -0.57 -23.75 -2.73
N GLU A 230 0.41 -23.27 -3.51
CA GLU A 230 1.65 -23.99 -3.86
C GLU A 230 2.42 -24.48 -2.63
N LEU A 231 2.42 -23.68 -1.57
CA LEU A 231 3.11 -23.98 -0.30
C LEU A 231 2.23 -24.77 0.69
N GLY A 232 0.98 -25.05 0.34
CA GLY A 232 0.03 -25.77 1.21
C GLY A 232 -0.46 -24.97 2.42
N LEU A 233 -0.39 -23.63 2.39
CA LEU A 233 -0.64 -22.75 3.54
C LEU A 233 -2.03 -22.15 3.58
N THR A 234 -2.81 -22.27 2.50
CA THR A 234 -4.10 -21.57 2.36
C THR A 234 -5.10 -21.89 3.46
N LYS A 235 -5.08 -23.12 4.00
CA LYS A 235 -5.96 -23.51 5.11
C LYS A 235 -5.55 -22.96 6.47
N ASP A 236 -4.30 -22.50 6.60
CA ASP A 236 -3.71 -22.01 7.85
C ASP A 236 -3.23 -20.55 7.74
N THR A 237 -3.74 -19.82 6.74
CA THR A 237 -3.42 -18.41 6.52
C THR A 237 -4.70 -17.57 6.55
N ILE A 238 -4.73 -16.58 7.45
CA ILE A 238 -5.79 -15.56 7.46
C ILE A 238 -5.38 -14.44 6.51
N ILE A 239 -6.23 -14.15 5.53
CA ILE A 239 -6.03 -13.08 4.56
C ILE A 239 -7.08 -11.99 4.77
N VAL A 240 -6.62 -10.76 4.91
CA VAL A 240 -7.46 -9.57 5.04
C VAL A 240 -7.13 -8.63 3.89
N PHE A 241 -8.14 -8.25 3.10
CA PHE A 241 -8.05 -7.32 1.98
C PHE A 241 -9.05 -6.18 2.16
#